data_AF-A0A2N0QY17-F1
#
_entry.id   AF-A0A2N0QY17-F1
#
_cell.length_a   1.000
_cell.length_b   1.000
_cell.length_c   1.000
_cell.angle_alpha   90.00
_cell.angle_beta   90.00
_cell.angle_gamma   90.00
#
_symmetry.space_group_name_H-M   'P 1'
#
loop_
_entity.id
_entity.type
_entity.pdbx_description
1 polymer ?
#
loop_
_entity_poly.entity_id
_entity_poly.type
_entity_poly.pdbx_seq_one_letter_code
_entity_poly.pdbx_strand_id
1 'polypeptide(L)'
;MTQFCHDLRNLKEGLVIDNVKWNFQFYFSSDWKFLAICLGFNSAHSKNFCPWCTIDKSQQGDLSKEWKINKEIDKLVEQNNYYKGHIRKPLFDMIPLNHWVPDELHIMLRITDRLWSLVIAELTEYGLFNDTARKIIVEEMKRIKVKFQFWQIQESKTWSYTSLMGNDKIKVLQFFDLSKILSRQRANMIRNLWNKFYELYIKMKDQKTNAEEFQNDAKNWLTLFLTPSEGIPNTQGFKKGLYKPNDMTPYIHVLVHHVSEFMTIHQKWGLKSFSCSAVEKKNHQQVSYFFRKTMKDGGRKSKSSAIIEILEHENRSLFYNYHNVSLNSQKPHKIHIKAENN
;
A
#
# COMPACT_ATOMS: atom_id res chain seq x y z
N MET A 1 -0.35 23.53 8.42
CA MET A 1 -0.55 23.21 6.99
C MET A 1 -0.52 24.44 6.11
N THR A 2 -1.28 25.51 6.40
CA THR A 2 -1.30 26.73 5.58
C THR A 2 0.08 27.35 5.37
N GLN A 3 0.86 27.54 6.45
CA GLN A 3 2.23 28.06 6.37
C GLN A 3 3.12 27.16 5.51
N PHE A 4 3.10 25.85 5.75
CA PHE A 4 3.87 24.88 4.96
C PHE A 4 3.53 24.93 3.47
N CYS A 5 2.25 25.01 3.09
CA CYS A 5 1.86 25.16 1.69
C CYS A 5 2.33 26.50 1.09
N HIS A 6 2.34 27.58 1.88
CA HIS A 6 2.87 28.87 1.44
C HIS A 6 4.38 28.79 1.21
N ASP A 7 5.13 28.21 2.14
CA ASP A 7 6.59 28.03 2.03
C ASP A 7 6.96 27.17 0.82
N LEU A 8 6.21 26.09 0.56
CA LEU A 8 6.39 25.27 -0.64
C LEU A 8 6.16 26.05 -1.94
N ARG A 9 5.16 26.94 -1.99
CA ARG A 9 4.94 27.80 -3.15
C ARG A 9 6.08 28.79 -3.34
N ASN A 10 6.56 29.39 -2.26
CA ASN A 10 7.73 30.28 -2.33
C ASN A 10 8.97 29.51 -2.84
N LEU A 11 9.18 28.29 -2.36
CA LEU A 11 10.29 27.44 -2.82
C LEU A 11 10.13 27.03 -4.30
N LYS A 12 8.90 26.96 -4.82
CA LYS A 12 8.64 26.64 -6.23
C LYS A 12 9.20 27.70 -7.18
N GLU A 13 9.23 28.96 -6.77
CA GLU A 13 9.81 30.10 -7.52
C GLU A 13 11.35 30.03 -7.62
N GLY A 14 11.95 29.16 -6.82
CA GLY A 14 13.39 28.94 -6.74
C GLY A 14 14.02 29.63 -5.53
N LEU A 15 15.27 29.28 -5.25
CA LEU A 15 16.06 29.81 -4.15
C LEU A 15 17.44 30.24 -4.67
N VAL A 16 17.93 31.40 -4.26
CA VAL A 16 19.29 31.84 -4.59
C VAL A 16 20.20 31.54 -3.40
N ILE A 17 21.21 30.70 -3.62
CA ILE A 17 22.28 30.39 -2.65
C ILE A 17 23.60 30.63 -3.36
N ASP A 18 24.50 31.42 -2.76
CA ASP A 18 25.84 31.71 -3.30
C ASP A 18 25.82 32.18 -4.78
N ASN A 19 24.88 33.08 -5.11
CA ASN A 19 24.62 33.59 -6.46
C ASN A 19 24.17 32.53 -7.49
N VAL A 20 23.84 31.32 -7.06
CA VAL A 20 23.26 30.25 -7.90
C VAL A 20 21.76 30.17 -7.66
N LYS A 21 20.96 30.29 -8.73
CA LYS A 21 19.50 30.06 -8.67
C LYS A 21 19.19 28.57 -8.77
N TRP A 22 18.66 28.01 -7.69
CA TRP A 22 18.16 26.65 -7.58
C TRP A 22 16.68 26.60 -7.93
N ASN A 23 16.28 25.73 -8.85
CA ASN A 23 14.88 25.51 -9.22
C ASN A 23 14.39 24.17 -8.66
N PHE A 24 13.17 24.16 -8.15
CA PHE A 24 12.60 22.98 -7.49
C PHE A 24 11.47 22.35 -8.30
N GLN A 25 11.51 21.03 -8.43
CA GLN A 25 10.41 20.21 -8.91
C GLN A 25 9.93 19.32 -7.77
N PHE A 26 8.66 19.46 -7.42
CA PHE A 26 8.04 18.67 -6.37
C PHE A 26 7.35 17.45 -6.97
N TYR A 27 7.43 16.37 -6.22
CA TYR A 27 6.77 15.09 -6.49
C TYR A 27 6.07 14.67 -5.21
N PHE A 28 4.96 13.96 -5.35
CA PHE A 28 4.16 13.53 -4.22
C PHE A 28 3.77 12.07 -4.40
N SER A 29 3.95 11.28 -3.35
CA SER A 29 3.45 9.92 -3.25
C SER A 29 2.94 9.66 -1.85
N SER A 30 1.85 8.90 -1.75
CA SER A 30 1.24 8.54 -0.48
C SER A 30 0.29 7.35 -0.66
N ASP A 31 -0.26 6.86 0.45
CA ASP A 31 -1.44 5.98 0.39
C ASP A 31 -2.65 6.70 -0.25
N TRP A 32 -3.60 5.91 -0.76
CA TRP A 32 -4.80 6.40 -1.46
C TRP A 32 -5.65 7.38 -0.65
N LYS A 33 -5.77 7.16 0.67
CA LYS A 33 -6.62 7.99 1.51
C LYS A 33 -6.01 9.39 1.60
N PHE A 34 -4.71 9.48 1.87
CA PHE A 34 -4.04 10.78 1.94
C PHE A 34 -4.00 11.47 0.57
N LEU A 35 -3.75 10.71 -0.50
CA LEU A 35 -3.76 11.21 -1.87
C LEU A 35 -5.12 11.82 -2.23
N ALA A 36 -6.21 11.09 -1.94
CA ALA A 36 -7.58 11.56 -2.19
C ALA A 36 -7.91 12.83 -1.40
N ILE A 37 -7.46 12.92 -0.14
CA ILE A 37 -7.65 14.12 0.69
C ILE A 37 -6.91 15.31 0.08
N CYS A 38 -5.64 15.15 -0.27
CA CYS A 38 -4.84 16.24 -0.81
C CYS A 38 -5.29 16.69 -2.21
N LEU A 39 -5.90 15.81 -3.01
CA LEU A 39 -6.48 16.15 -4.32
C LEU A 39 -7.96 16.54 -4.26
N GLY A 40 -8.55 16.63 -3.06
CA GLY A 40 -9.89 17.16 -2.86
C GLY A 40 -11.03 16.24 -3.30
N PHE A 41 -10.87 14.92 -3.21
CA PHE A 41 -11.93 13.95 -3.51
C PHE A 41 -13.02 13.87 -2.44
N ASN A 42 -14.22 13.43 -2.84
CA ASN A 42 -15.37 13.32 -1.95
C ASN A 42 -15.33 12.11 -1.00
N SER A 43 -14.87 10.94 -1.46
CA SER A 43 -14.85 9.69 -0.72
C SER A 43 -14.01 8.62 -1.44
N ALA A 44 -13.49 7.66 -0.67
CA ALA A 44 -12.73 6.52 -1.22
C ALA A 44 -13.59 5.56 -2.09
N HIS A 45 -14.92 5.65 -2.00
CA HIS A 45 -15.88 4.83 -2.74
C HIS A 45 -16.63 5.61 -3.83
N SER A 46 -16.12 6.78 -4.22
CA SER A 46 -16.69 7.59 -5.28
C SER A 46 -16.93 6.79 -6.56
N LYS A 47 -17.99 7.12 -7.30
CA LYS A 47 -18.20 6.61 -8.66
C LYS A 47 -17.02 6.98 -9.56
N ASN A 48 -16.49 8.20 -9.40
CA ASN A 48 -15.28 8.66 -10.08
C ASN A 48 -14.16 8.73 -9.05
N PHE A 49 -13.39 7.65 -8.94
CA PHE A 49 -12.38 7.47 -7.90
C PHE A 49 -10.96 7.80 -8.37
N CYS A 50 -10.69 7.79 -9.69
CA CYS A 50 -9.33 7.91 -10.20
C CYS A 50 -8.86 9.38 -10.23
N PRO A 51 -7.69 9.71 -9.64
CA PRO A 51 -7.07 11.02 -9.71
C PRO A 51 -6.57 11.43 -11.10
N TRP A 52 -6.24 10.47 -11.95
CA TRP A 52 -5.52 10.72 -13.20
C TRP A 52 -6.37 10.61 -14.46
N CYS A 53 -7.47 9.87 -14.40
CA CYS A 53 -8.40 9.70 -15.51
C CYS A 53 -9.86 9.91 -15.07
N THR A 54 -10.76 9.95 -16.06
CA THR A 54 -12.19 10.26 -15.88
C THR A 54 -13.08 9.02 -15.72
N ILE A 55 -12.51 7.86 -15.37
CA ILE A 55 -13.25 6.61 -15.22
C ILE A 55 -14.46 6.74 -14.29
N ASP A 56 -15.57 6.12 -14.70
CA ASP A 56 -16.71 5.83 -13.82
C ASP A 56 -16.68 4.37 -13.38
N LYS A 57 -17.11 4.12 -12.14
CA LYS A 57 -17.16 2.79 -11.53
C LYS A 57 -17.94 1.78 -12.38
N SER A 58 -18.99 2.22 -13.09
CA SER A 58 -19.75 1.36 -14.01
C SER A 58 -18.93 0.83 -15.19
N GLN A 59 -17.81 1.46 -15.51
CA GLN A 59 -16.91 1.10 -16.61
C GLN A 59 -15.71 0.29 -16.12
N GLN A 60 -15.62 0.00 -14.80
CA GLN A 60 -14.60 -0.90 -14.28
C GLN A 60 -14.78 -2.29 -14.90
N GLY A 61 -13.66 -2.92 -15.28
CA GLY A 61 -13.63 -4.24 -15.88
C GLY A 61 -14.05 -4.32 -17.35
N ASP A 62 -14.38 -3.20 -17.98
CA ASP A 62 -14.52 -3.11 -19.43
C ASP A 62 -13.14 -3.16 -20.10
N LEU A 63 -12.74 -4.37 -20.51
CA LEU A 63 -11.43 -4.63 -21.12
C LEU A 63 -11.24 -3.98 -22.50
N SER A 64 -12.31 -3.47 -23.11
CA SER A 64 -12.22 -2.75 -24.39
C SER A 64 -11.76 -1.30 -24.24
N LYS A 65 -11.83 -0.75 -23.01
CA LYS A 65 -11.50 0.65 -22.74
C LYS A 65 -10.07 0.83 -22.27
N GLU A 66 -9.48 1.89 -22.77
CA GLU A 66 -8.18 2.37 -22.32
C GLU A 66 -8.34 3.65 -21.51
N TRP A 67 -7.76 3.66 -20.31
CA TRP A 67 -7.73 4.82 -19.44
C TRP A 67 -6.31 5.37 -19.44
N LYS A 68 -6.16 6.64 -19.83
CA LYS A 68 -4.89 7.38 -19.84
C LYS A 68 -4.93 8.52 -18.84
N ILE A 69 -3.76 9.00 -18.43
CA ILE A 69 -3.64 10.24 -17.65
C ILE A 69 -4.12 11.39 -18.54
N ASN A 70 -5.23 12.03 -18.16
CA ASN A 70 -5.85 13.11 -18.93
C ASN A 70 -6.39 14.25 -18.07
N LYS A 71 -6.25 14.15 -16.75
CA LYS A 71 -6.60 15.21 -15.81
C LYS A 71 -5.42 16.15 -15.62
N GLU A 72 -5.73 17.44 -15.57
CA GLU A 72 -4.76 18.50 -15.31
C GLU A 72 -5.03 19.19 -13.97
N ILE A 73 -3.97 19.53 -13.24
CA ILE A 73 -4.11 20.18 -11.93
C ILE A 73 -4.71 21.59 -12.07
N ASP A 74 -4.35 22.30 -13.14
CA ASP A 74 -4.78 23.70 -13.37
C ASP A 74 -6.31 23.80 -13.53
N LYS A 75 -6.92 22.84 -14.21
CA LYS A 75 -8.39 22.74 -14.32
C LYS A 75 -9.08 22.54 -12.98
N LEU A 76 -8.45 21.79 -12.07
CA LEU A 76 -8.95 21.59 -10.70
C LEU A 76 -8.76 22.83 -9.81
N VAL A 77 -7.77 23.67 -10.14
CA VAL A 77 -7.51 24.95 -9.47
C VAL A 77 -8.50 26.03 -9.92
N GLU A 78 -8.78 26.11 -11.22
CA GLU A 78 -9.78 27.00 -11.82
C GLU A 78 -11.19 26.66 -11.30
N GLN A 79 -11.55 25.38 -11.32
CA GLN A 79 -12.86 24.89 -10.93
C GLN A 79 -12.75 23.51 -10.26
N ASN A 80 -12.98 23.48 -8.94
CA ASN A 80 -12.81 22.27 -8.12
C ASN A 80 -13.70 21.07 -8.52
N ASN A 81 -14.80 21.29 -9.25
CA ASN A 81 -15.71 20.27 -9.76
C ASN A 81 -15.62 20.08 -11.29
N TYR A 82 -14.58 20.62 -11.94
CA TYR A 82 -14.36 20.47 -13.39
C TYR A 82 -14.33 18.99 -13.80
N TYR A 83 -13.59 18.18 -13.03
CA TYR A 83 -13.64 16.73 -13.15
C TYR A 83 -14.51 16.12 -12.06
N LYS A 84 -15.39 15.20 -12.46
CA LYS A 84 -16.20 14.41 -11.50
C LYS A 84 -15.30 13.71 -10.48
N GLY A 85 -15.77 13.69 -9.23
CA GLY A 85 -15.07 13.10 -8.08
C GLY A 85 -14.29 14.11 -7.24
N HIS A 86 -13.78 15.18 -7.86
CA HIS A 86 -13.15 16.29 -7.15
C HIS A 86 -14.23 17.27 -6.68
N ILE A 87 -14.19 17.63 -5.39
CA ILE A 87 -15.16 18.52 -4.75
C ILE A 87 -14.49 19.68 -4.00
N ARG A 88 -13.17 19.63 -3.83
CA ARG A 88 -12.37 20.63 -3.13
C ARG A 88 -11.13 20.95 -3.95
N LYS A 89 -10.62 22.16 -3.77
CA LYS A 89 -9.35 22.57 -4.39
C LYS A 89 -8.21 21.67 -3.88
N PRO A 90 -7.28 21.22 -4.74
CA PRO A 90 -6.11 20.47 -4.30
C PRO A 90 -5.31 21.26 -3.25
N LEU A 91 -4.89 20.58 -2.18
CA LEU A 91 -4.07 21.15 -1.12
C LEU A 91 -2.68 21.52 -1.63
N PHE A 92 -2.14 20.67 -2.51
CA PHE A 92 -0.84 20.86 -3.15
C PHE A 92 -1.02 21.18 -4.65
N ASP A 93 -1.69 22.30 -4.93
CA ASP A 93 -1.98 22.77 -6.30
C ASP A 93 -0.74 23.09 -7.16
N MET A 94 0.39 23.44 -6.55
CA MET A 94 1.65 23.66 -7.27
C MET A 94 2.34 22.38 -7.78
N ILE A 95 1.80 21.18 -7.50
CA ILE A 95 2.34 19.90 -7.98
C ILE A 95 1.47 19.40 -9.14
N PRO A 96 2.00 19.28 -10.37
CA PRO A 96 1.22 18.82 -11.52
C PRO A 96 0.80 17.36 -11.33
N LEU A 97 -0.36 16.97 -11.86
CA LEU A 97 -0.95 15.63 -11.62
C LEU A 97 -0.05 14.46 -12.04
N ASN A 98 0.78 14.64 -13.07
CA ASN A 98 1.77 13.65 -13.49
C ASN A 98 2.97 13.51 -12.51
N HIS A 99 3.08 14.37 -11.49
CA HIS A 99 4.04 14.27 -10.39
C HIS A 99 3.41 13.70 -9.11
N TRP A 100 2.12 13.38 -9.13
CA TRP A 100 1.47 12.59 -8.09
C TRP A 100 1.62 11.11 -8.45
N VAL A 101 2.69 10.50 -7.95
CA VAL A 101 3.14 9.17 -8.36
C VAL A 101 2.48 8.11 -7.49
N PRO A 102 1.84 7.07 -8.07
CA PRO A 102 1.29 5.95 -7.32
C PRO A 102 2.35 5.26 -6.46
N ASP A 103 2.03 4.98 -5.20
CA ASP A 103 2.91 4.24 -4.32
C ASP A 103 2.85 2.73 -4.57
N GLU A 104 3.98 2.16 -4.97
CA GLU A 104 4.13 0.75 -5.32
C GLU A 104 4.00 -0.17 -4.09
N LEU A 105 4.37 0.32 -2.90
CA LEU A 105 4.18 -0.41 -1.66
C LEU A 105 2.68 -0.62 -1.41
N HIS A 106 1.89 0.45 -1.42
CA HIS A 106 0.45 0.35 -1.19
C HIS A 106 -0.28 -0.41 -2.30
N ILE A 107 0.16 -0.34 -3.56
CA ILE A 107 -0.34 -1.22 -4.63
C ILE A 107 -0.16 -2.69 -4.22
N MET A 108 1.06 -3.09 -3.83
CA MET A 108 1.34 -4.45 -3.39
C MET A 108 0.50 -4.86 -2.18
N LEU A 109 0.44 -4.02 -1.15
CA LEU A 109 -0.28 -4.33 0.09
C LEU A 109 -1.76 -4.58 -0.19
N ARG A 110 -2.41 -3.67 -0.93
CA ARG A 110 -3.87 -3.67 -1.11
C ARG A 110 -4.35 -4.70 -2.12
N ILE A 111 -3.59 -4.96 -3.19
CA ILE A 111 -3.93 -6.01 -4.13
C ILE A 111 -3.74 -7.38 -3.47
N THR A 112 -2.66 -7.58 -2.71
CA THR A 112 -2.48 -8.84 -1.96
C THR A 112 -3.62 -9.10 -0.97
N ASP A 113 -4.13 -8.07 -0.30
CA ASP A 113 -5.31 -8.20 0.56
C ASP A 113 -6.53 -8.72 -0.21
N ARG A 114 -6.73 -8.28 -1.46
CA ARG A 114 -7.82 -8.77 -2.31
C ARG A 114 -7.58 -10.21 -2.78
N LEU A 115 -6.34 -10.51 -3.16
CA LEU A 115 -5.89 -11.85 -3.53
C LEU A 115 -6.13 -12.87 -2.40
N TRP A 116 -5.75 -12.51 -1.17
CA TRP A 116 -5.99 -13.34 0.00
C TRP A 116 -7.48 -13.47 0.35
N SER A 117 -8.24 -12.37 0.24
CA SER A 117 -9.66 -12.37 0.61
C SER A 117 -10.51 -13.32 -0.22
N LEU A 118 -10.17 -13.55 -1.50
CA LEU A 118 -10.86 -14.52 -2.34
C LEU A 118 -10.71 -15.94 -1.80
N VAL A 119 -9.50 -16.33 -1.38
CA VAL A 119 -9.25 -17.66 -0.83
C VAL A 119 -10.12 -17.90 0.40
N ILE A 120 -10.16 -16.93 1.32
CA ILE A 120 -11.00 -17.02 2.53
C ILE A 120 -12.50 -17.02 2.18
N ALA A 121 -12.93 -16.18 1.24
CA ALA A 121 -14.32 -16.10 0.81
C ALA A 121 -14.78 -17.42 0.16
N GLU A 122 -13.96 -18.03 -0.70
CA GLU A 122 -14.28 -19.32 -1.31
C GLU A 122 -14.39 -20.44 -0.28
N LEU A 123 -13.44 -20.53 0.65
CA LEU A 123 -13.53 -21.52 1.73
C LEU A 123 -14.81 -21.33 2.56
N THR A 124 -15.21 -20.08 2.78
CA THR A 124 -16.42 -19.76 3.54
C THR A 124 -17.68 -20.15 2.77
N GLU A 125 -17.75 -19.79 1.49
CA GLU A 125 -18.89 -20.08 0.61
C GLU A 125 -19.15 -21.58 0.45
N TYR A 126 -18.09 -22.39 0.37
CA TYR A 126 -18.19 -23.84 0.29
C TYR A 126 -18.34 -24.54 1.66
N GLY A 127 -18.44 -23.79 2.76
CA GLY A 127 -18.52 -24.37 4.11
C GLY A 127 -17.23 -25.09 4.56
N LEU A 128 -16.12 -24.86 3.86
CA LEU A 128 -14.81 -25.47 4.13
C LEU A 128 -13.98 -24.67 5.15
N PHE A 129 -14.42 -23.45 5.50
CA PHE A 129 -13.74 -22.61 6.50
C PHE A 129 -14.02 -23.04 7.94
N ASN A 130 -13.63 -24.29 8.27
CA ASN A 130 -13.76 -24.91 9.58
C ASN A 130 -12.43 -24.90 10.36
N ASP A 131 -12.40 -25.51 11.55
CA ASP A 131 -11.20 -25.57 12.40
C ASP A 131 -10.02 -26.26 11.72
N THR A 132 -10.29 -27.33 10.96
CA THR A 132 -9.28 -28.06 10.19
C THR A 132 -8.62 -27.15 9.15
N ALA A 133 -9.41 -26.44 8.35
CA ALA A 133 -8.88 -25.52 7.34
C ALA A 133 -8.10 -24.37 7.99
N ARG A 134 -8.61 -23.78 9.08
CA ARG A 134 -7.89 -22.74 9.84
C ARG A 134 -6.54 -23.25 10.35
N LYS A 135 -6.49 -24.47 10.90
CA LYS A 135 -5.25 -25.09 11.37
C LYS A 135 -4.25 -25.31 10.25
N ILE A 136 -4.69 -25.85 9.10
CA ILE A 136 -3.85 -26.03 7.91
C ILE A 136 -3.27 -24.69 7.44
N ILE A 137 -4.10 -23.64 7.36
CA ILE A 137 -3.64 -22.30 6.97
C ILE A 137 -2.55 -21.80 7.94
N VAL A 138 -2.75 -21.94 9.25
CA VAL A 138 -1.78 -21.51 10.26
C VAL A 138 -0.47 -22.29 10.16
N GLU A 139 -0.53 -23.61 9.93
CA GLU A 139 0.64 -24.47 9.74
C GLU A 139 1.42 -24.08 8.46
N GLU A 140 0.72 -23.83 7.37
CA GLU A 140 1.33 -23.37 6.11
C GLU A 140 1.96 -21.98 6.24
N MET A 141 1.29 -21.05 6.93
CA MET A 141 1.86 -19.73 7.26
C MET A 141 3.14 -19.88 8.10
N LYS A 142 3.12 -20.78 9.09
CA LYS A 142 4.30 -21.08 9.92
C LYS A 142 5.45 -21.66 9.07
N ARG A 143 5.16 -22.58 8.14
CA ARG A 143 6.15 -23.16 7.21
C ARG A 143 6.91 -22.07 6.43
N ILE A 144 6.19 -21.05 5.96
CA ILE A 144 6.78 -19.91 5.23
C ILE A 144 7.31 -18.79 6.15
N LYS A 145 7.42 -19.05 7.46
CA LYS A 145 7.92 -18.10 8.47
C LYS A 145 7.10 -16.81 8.55
N VAL A 146 5.77 -16.95 8.51
CA VAL A 146 4.80 -15.88 8.73
C VAL A 146 4.05 -16.17 10.03
N LYS A 147 4.02 -15.21 10.96
CA LYS A 147 3.24 -15.33 12.19
C LYS A 147 1.78 -15.00 11.87
N PHE A 148 0.91 -16.00 11.99
CA PHE A 148 -0.50 -15.88 11.61
C PHE A 148 -1.39 -16.68 12.55
N GLN A 149 -2.51 -16.08 12.94
CA GLN A 149 -3.50 -16.67 13.84
C GLN A 149 -4.89 -16.21 13.45
N PHE A 150 -5.89 -17.04 13.79
CA PHE A 150 -7.31 -16.73 13.72
C PHE A 150 -7.87 -16.54 15.13
N TRP A 151 -8.86 -15.65 15.27
CA TRP A 151 -9.63 -15.49 16.50
C TRP A 151 -11.08 -15.14 16.17
N GLN A 152 -11.99 -15.41 17.09
CA GLN A 152 -13.39 -15.04 16.94
C GLN A 152 -13.63 -13.67 17.59
N ILE A 153 -14.35 -12.80 16.90
CA ILE A 153 -14.83 -11.53 17.45
C ILE A 153 -16.06 -11.85 18.32
N GLN A 154 -16.01 -11.49 19.60
CA GLN A 154 -17.04 -11.86 20.58
C GLN A 154 -18.44 -11.33 20.21
N GLU A 155 -18.51 -10.10 19.69
CA GLU A 155 -19.77 -9.43 19.36
C GLU A 155 -20.48 -10.05 18.16
N SER A 156 -19.75 -10.28 17.08
CA SER A 156 -20.30 -10.73 15.78
C SER A 156 -20.26 -12.24 15.59
N LYS A 157 -19.54 -12.96 16.45
CA LYS A 157 -19.16 -14.36 16.27
C LYS A 157 -18.42 -14.63 14.95
N THR A 158 -17.91 -13.60 14.28
CA THR A 158 -17.16 -13.75 13.03
C THR A 158 -15.69 -14.05 13.30
N TRP A 159 -15.08 -14.82 12.41
CA TRP A 159 -13.65 -15.08 12.46
C TRP A 159 -12.87 -13.91 11.87
N SER A 160 -11.85 -13.48 12.59
CA SER A 160 -10.84 -12.54 12.15
C SER A 160 -9.47 -13.21 12.14
N TYR A 161 -8.49 -12.54 11.55
CA TYR A 161 -7.16 -13.07 11.38
C TYR A 161 -6.08 -11.98 11.39
N THR A 162 -4.84 -12.42 11.61
CA THR A 162 -3.68 -11.54 11.71
C THR A 162 -3.53 -10.71 10.43
N SER A 163 -3.46 -9.39 10.56
CA SER A 163 -3.16 -8.53 9.42
C SER A 163 -1.72 -8.74 8.97
N LEU A 164 -1.54 -9.15 7.71
CA LEU A 164 -0.23 -9.43 7.14
C LEU A 164 0.55 -8.13 6.88
N MET A 165 1.80 -8.07 7.35
CA MET A 165 2.73 -6.96 7.05
C MET A 165 3.32 -7.12 5.64
N GLY A 166 3.96 -6.07 5.10
CA GLY A 166 4.45 -6.07 3.70
C GLY A 166 5.35 -7.26 3.34
N ASN A 167 6.34 -7.59 4.18
CA ASN A 167 7.20 -8.75 3.94
C ASN A 167 6.46 -10.09 4.04
N ASP A 168 5.48 -10.19 4.93
CA ASP A 168 4.69 -11.41 5.08
C ASP A 168 3.74 -11.60 3.90
N LYS A 169 3.13 -10.51 3.39
CA LYS A 169 2.35 -10.53 2.14
C LYS A 169 3.16 -11.06 0.96
N ILE A 170 4.40 -10.58 0.80
CA ILE A 170 5.31 -11.05 -0.26
C ILE A 170 5.63 -12.55 -0.12
N LYS A 171 5.83 -13.05 1.11
CA LYS A 171 6.04 -14.48 1.36
C LYS A 171 4.81 -15.31 1.06
N VAL A 172 3.62 -14.85 1.47
CA VAL A 172 2.35 -15.52 1.19
C VAL A 172 2.12 -15.62 -0.30
N LEU A 173 2.26 -14.50 -1.02
CA LEU A 173 2.13 -14.46 -2.47
C LEU A 173 3.04 -15.49 -3.16
N GLN A 174 4.28 -15.65 -2.74
CA GLN A 174 5.22 -16.55 -3.40
C GLN A 174 5.12 -18.01 -2.96
N PHE A 175 4.96 -18.25 -1.65
CA PHE A 175 5.32 -19.54 -1.06
C PHE A 175 4.17 -20.28 -0.38
N PHE A 176 3.01 -19.65 -0.18
CA PHE A 176 1.86 -20.32 0.44
C PHE A 176 1.33 -21.44 -0.47
N ASP A 177 1.25 -22.67 0.02
CA ASP A 177 0.79 -23.79 -0.79
C ASP A 177 -0.75 -23.86 -0.81
N LEU A 178 -1.34 -23.35 -1.90
CA LEU A 178 -2.79 -23.33 -2.09
C LEU A 178 -3.40 -24.74 -2.22
N SER A 179 -2.61 -25.76 -2.60
CA SER A 179 -3.10 -27.13 -2.74
C SER A 179 -3.48 -27.78 -1.41
N LYS A 180 -3.05 -27.18 -0.30
CA LYS A 180 -3.38 -27.63 1.06
C LYS A 180 -4.83 -27.35 1.45
N ILE A 181 -5.48 -26.40 0.78
CA ILE A 181 -6.81 -25.91 1.14
C ILE A 181 -7.79 -25.86 -0.03
N LEU A 182 -7.30 -26.01 -1.27
CA LEU A 182 -8.11 -25.97 -2.49
C LEU A 182 -7.82 -27.19 -3.36
N SER A 183 -8.76 -27.54 -4.24
CA SER A 183 -8.54 -28.59 -5.25
C SER A 183 -7.35 -28.23 -6.15
N ARG A 184 -6.64 -29.23 -6.66
CA ARG A 184 -5.42 -29.03 -7.48
C ARG A 184 -5.64 -28.05 -8.65
N GLN A 185 -6.77 -28.19 -9.37
CA GLN A 185 -7.11 -27.31 -10.47
C GLN A 185 -7.33 -25.86 -10.01
N ARG A 186 -8.07 -25.67 -8.91
CA ARG A 186 -8.35 -24.33 -8.35
C ARG A 186 -7.08 -23.68 -7.81
N ALA A 187 -6.28 -24.45 -7.08
CA ALA A 187 -5.00 -24.02 -6.54
C ALA A 187 -4.06 -23.54 -7.66
N ASN A 188 -3.95 -24.27 -8.77
CA ASN A 188 -3.13 -23.87 -9.92
C ASN A 188 -3.60 -22.56 -10.55
N MET A 189 -4.92 -22.37 -10.69
CA MET A 189 -5.47 -21.13 -11.27
C MET A 189 -5.17 -19.91 -10.40
N ILE A 190 -5.41 -19.99 -9.09
CA ILE A 190 -5.11 -18.90 -8.16
C ILE A 190 -3.59 -18.68 -8.04
N ARG A 191 -2.79 -19.75 -8.05
CA ARG A 191 -1.32 -19.68 -8.07
C ARG A 191 -0.81 -18.91 -9.29
N ASN A 192 -1.34 -19.18 -10.48
CA ASN A 192 -1.00 -18.44 -11.70
C ASN A 192 -1.30 -16.94 -11.55
N LEU A 193 -2.47 -16.59 -11.02
CA LEU A 193 -2.85 -15.20 -10.76
C LEU A 193 -1.89 -14.50 -9.78
N TRP A 194 -1.52 -15.17 -8.68
CA TRP A 194 -0.61 -14.62 -7.67
C TRP A 194 0.81 -14.47 -8.20
N ASN A 195 1.30 -15.44 -8.98
CA ASN A 195 2.63 -15.39 -9.57
C ASN A 195 2.74 -14.23 -10.57
N LYS A 196 1.76 -14.09 -11.48
CA LYS A 196 1.73 -12.99 -12.44
C LYS A 196 1.62 -11.61 -11.77
N PHE A 197 0.86 -11.51 -10.68
CA PHE A 197 0.83 -10.28 -9.88
C PHE A 197 2.21 -9.97 -9.27
N TYR A 198 2.87 -10.99 -8.70
CA TYR A 198 4.19 -10.83 -8.12
C TYR A 198 5.24 -10.43 -9.17
N GLU A 199 5.18 -11.00 -10.37
CA GLU A 199 6.01 -10.60 -11.52
C GLU A 199 5.82 -9.12 -11.85
N LEU A 200 4.57 -8.64 -11.95
CA LEU A 200 4.28 -7.21 -12.13
C LEU A 200 4.86 -6.37 -11.00
N TYR A 201 4.78 -6.83 -9.75
CA TYR A 201 5.37 -6.12 -8.61
C TYR A 201 6.91 -6.01 -8.66
N ILE A 202 7.59 -7.02 -9.20
CA ILE A 202 9.03 -6.95 -9.43
C ILE A 202 9.33 -6.01 -10.60
N LYS A 203 8.62 -6.16 -11.72
CA LYS A 203 8.79 -5.35 -12.93
C LYS A 203 8.59 -3.85 -12.66
N MET A 204 7.54 -3.45 -11.93
CA MET A 204 7.30 -2.03 -11.62
C MET A 204 8.42 -1.38 -10.80
N LYS A 205 9.22 -2.17 -10.07
CA LYS A 205 10.32 -1.68 -9.23
C LYS A 205 11.67 -1.65 -9.95
N ASP A 206 11.76 -2.33 -11.10
CA ASP A 206 12.96 -2.37 -11.90
C ASP A 206 12.91 -1.25 -12.95
N GLN A 207 13.86 -0.33 -12.85
CA GLN A 207 14.02 0.80 -13.76
C GLN A 207 14.29 0.35 -15.21
N LYS A 208 14.77 -0.88 -15.43
CA LYS A 208 15.04 -1.43 -16.77
C LYS A 208 13.80 -1.97 -17.46
N THR A 209 12.69 -2.14 -16.74
CA THR A 209 11.47 -2.69 -17.32
C THR A 209 10.91 -1.74 -18.39
N ASN A 210 10.60 -2.30 -19.56
CA ASN A 210 9.93 -1.57 -20.61
C ASN A 210 8.46 -1.28 -20.23
N ALA A 211 8.02 -0.03 -20.37
CA ALA A 211 6.69 0.40 -19.95
C ALA A 211 5.54 -0.21 -20.79
N GLU A 212 5.76 -0.44 -22.08
CA GLU A 212 4.79 -1.07 -22.98
C GLU A 212 4.64 -2.56 -22.67
N GLU A 213 5.76 -3.26 -22.46
CA GLU A 213 5.76 -4.66 -21.99
C GLU A 213 5.00 -4.78 -20.66
N PHE A 214 5.30 -3.89 -19.71
CA PHE A 214 4.58 -3.85 -18.43
C PHE A 214 3.08 -3.66 -18.63
N GLN A 215 2.67 -2.74 -19.52
CA GLN A 215 1.25 -2.48 -19.78
C GLN A 215 0.54 -3.72 -20.33
N ASN A 216 1.18 -4.41 -21.27
CA ASN A 216 0.63 -5.64 -21.85
C ASN A 216 0.49 -6.75 -20.80
N ASP A 217 1.50 -6.94 -19.96
CA ASP A 217 1.43 -7.89 -18.86
C ASP A 217 0.37 -7.55 -17.82
N ALA A 218 0.21 -6.26 -17.51
CA ALA A 218 -0.79 -5.80 -16.56
C ALA A 218 -2.22 -5.99 -17.10
N LYS A 219 -2.44 -5.74 -18.40
CA LYS A 219 -3.70 -6.04 -19.09
C LYS A 219 -3.97 -7.56 -19.10
N ASN A 220 -2.97 -8.38 -19.43
CA ASN A 220 -3.09 -9.85 -19.39
C ASN A 220 -3.43 -10.36 -17.99
N TRP A 221 -2.80 -9.78 -16.96
CA TRP A 221 -3.11 -10.09 -15.58
C TRP A 221 -4.54 -9.68 -15.20
N LEU A 222 -5.02 -8.53 -15.67
CA LEU A 222 -6.41 -8.09 -15.44
C LEU A 222 -7.41 -9.05 -16.10
N THR A 223 -7.14 -9.52 -17.32
CA THR A 223 -7.96 -10.54 -17.99
C THR A 223 -8.03 -11.82 -17.17
N LEU A 224 -6.90 -12.28 -16.63
CA LEU A 224 -6.88 -13.42 -15.72
C LEU A 224 -7.64 -13.13 -14.43
N PHE A 225 -7.47 -11.96 -13.82
CA PHE A 225 -8.18 -11.55 -12.61
C PHE A 225 -9.71 -11.61 -12.81
N LEU A 226 -10.19 -11.14 -13.97
CA LEU A 226 -11.60 -11.10 -14.34
C LEU A 226 -12.11 -12.38 -15.01
N THR A 227 -11.41 -13.52 -14.86
CA THR A 227 -11.87 -14.81 -15.41
C THR A 227 -13.31 -15.07 -14.98
N PRO A 228 -14.28 -15.16 -15.91
CA PRO A 228 -15.69 -15.31 -15.57
C PRO A 228 -15.98 -16.74 -15.10
N SER A 229 -17.09 -16.91 -14.39
CA SER A 229 -17.63 -18.25 -14.16
C SER A 229 -18.27 -18.78 -15.44
N GLU A 230 -18.12 -20.09 -15.69
CA GLU A 230 -18.71 -20.79 -16.83
C GLU A 230 -19.79 -21.78 -16.34
N GLY A 231 -20.85 -21.93 -17.12
CA GLY A 231 -21.94 -22.86 -16.80
C GLY A 231 -23.00 -22.30 -15.84
N ILE A 232 -24.01 -23.11 -15.54
CA ILE A 232 -25.15 -22.72 -14.69
C ILE A 232 -24.77 -22.94 -13.22
N PRO A 233 -24.92 -21.93 -12.33
CA PRO A 233 -24.66 -22.11 -10.91
C PRO A 233 -25.37 -23.33 -10.32
N ASN A 234 -24.71 -24.01 -9.37
CA ASN A 234 -25.22 -25.21 -8.69
C ASN A 234 -25.45 -26.44 -9.60
N THR A 235 -24.79 -26.51 -10.75
CA THR A 235 -24.79 -27.71 -11.63
C THR A 235 -23.40 -28.35 -11.70
N GLN A 236 -23.33 -29.64 -12.08
CA GLN A 236 -22.04 -30.35 -12.23
C GLN A 236 -21.09 -29.70 -13.25
N GLY A 237 -21.61 -28.96 -14.23
CA GLY A 237 -20.82 -28.25 -15.23
C GLY A 237 -20.33 -26.86 -14.82
N PHE A 238 -20.68 -26.37 -13.63
CA PHE A 238 -20.31 -25.04 -13.19
C PHE A 238 -18.82 -24.94 -12.86
N LYS A 239 -18.11 -24.05 -13.55
CA LYS A 239 -16.74 -23.67 -13.23
C LYS A 239 -16.74 -22.25 -12.69
N LYS A 240 -16.40 -22.11 -11.41
CA LYS A 240 -16.29 -20.80 -10.78
C LYS A 240 -15.14 -19.99 -11.39
N GLY A 241 -15.40 -18.74 -11.74
CA GLY A 241 -14.40 -17.76 -12.17
C GLY A 241 -13.51 -17.29 -11.02
N LEU A 242 -12.76 -16.20 -11.21
CA LEU A 242 -11.90 -15.61 -10.19
C LEU A 242 -12.58 -14.41 -9.51
N TYR A 243 -12.52 -13.23 -10.13
CA TYR A 243 -13.10 -12.00 -9.61
C TYR A 243 -14.07 -11.37 -10.60
N LYS A 244 -14.98 -10.55 -10.08
CA LYS A 244 -15.90 -9.74 -10.87
C LYS A 244 -15.32 -8.34 -11.07
N PRO A 245 -15.80 -7.59 -12.08
CA PRO A 245 -15.45 -6.19 -12.26
C PRO A 245 -15.60 -5.33 -10.99
N ASN A 246 -16.65 -5.58 -10.19
CA ASN A 246 -16.89 -4.86 -8.93
C ASN A 246 -15.85 -5.13 -7.83
N ASP A 247 -15.04 -6.18 -7.96
CA ASP A 247 -13.95 -6.49 -7.04
C ASP A 247 -12.67 -5.70 -7.37
N MET A 248 -12.64 -4.96 -8.49
CA MET A 248 -11.53 -4.09 -8.84
C MET A 248 -11.43 -2.90 -7.89
N THR A 249 -10.33 -2.85 -7.15
CA THR A 249 -10.00 -1.71 -6.29
C THR A 249 -9.35 -0.58 -7.10
N PRO A 250 -9.32 0.65 -6.58
CA PRO A 250 -8.57 1.74 -7.20
C PRO A 250 -7.11 1.39 -7.50
N TYR A 251 -6.45 0.64 -6.61
CA TYR A 251 -5.07 0.18 -6.82
C TYR A 251 -4.92 -0.79 -7.99
N ILE A 252 -5.90 -1.67 -8.23
CA ILE A 252 -5.92 -2.55 -9.41
C ILE A 252 -6.05 -1.73 -10.69
N HIS A 253 -6.96 -0.75 -10.70
CA HIS A 253 -7.12 0.14 -11.85
C HIS A 253 -5.82 0.90 -12.16
N VAL A 254 -5.16 1.44 -11.14
CA VAL A 254 -3.91 2.19 -11.29
C VAL A 254 -2.77 1.30 -11.77
N LEU A 255 -2.65 0.08 -11.23
CA LEU A 255 -1.67 -0.90 -11.69
C LEU A 255 -1.77 -1.13 -13.19
N VAL A 256 -2.99 -1.33 -13.69
CA VAL A 256 -3.22 -1.75 -15.09
C VAL A 256 -3.14 -0.59 -16.06
N HIS A 257 -3.67 0.58 -15.67
CA HIS A 257 -3.86 1.68 -16.61
C HIS A 257 -2.81 2.78 -16.50
N HIS A 258 -2.24 3.02 -15.31
CA HIS A 258 -1.43 4.22 -15.07
C HIS A 258 0.03 3.94 -14.70
N VAL A 259 0.35 2.78 -14.14
CA VAL A 259 1.75 2.47 -13.75
C VAL A 259 2.69 2.54 -14.95
N SER A 260 2.32 2.01 -16.12
CA SER A 260 3.15 2.13 -17.33
C SER A 260 3.35 3.58 -17.78
N GLU A 261 2.31 4.42 -17.71
CA GLU A 261 2.42 5.85 -18.02
C GLU A 261 3.41 6.53 -17.06
N PHE A 262 3.33 6.25 -15.76
CA PHE A 262 4.28 6.78 -14.79
C PHE A 262 5.70 6.23 -14.95
N MET A 263 5.86 4.99 -15.40
CA MET A 263 7.18 4.44 -15.74
C MET A 263 7.80 5.21 -16.90
N THR A 264 7.01 5.58 -17.91
CA THR A 264 7.47 6.42 -19.03
C THR A 264 7.80 7.84 -18.56
N ILE A 265 6.90 8.48 -17.81
CA ILE A 265 7.06 9.87 -17.35
C ILE A 265 8.28 10.01 -16.42
N HIS A 266 8.50 9.04 -15.52
CA HIS A 266 9.56 9.09 -14.51
C HIS A 266 10.69 8.10 -14.76
N GLN A 267 10.91 7.70 -16.02
CA GLN A 267 11.92 6.70 -16.41
C GLN A 267 13.31 7.00 -15.85
N LYS A 268 13.68 8.30 -15.78
CA LYS A 268 14.96 8.78 -15.26
C LYS A 268 15.23 8.31 -13.81
N TRP A 269 14.20 8.25 -12.97
CA TRP A 269 14.34 7.90 -11.55
C TRP A 269 13.82 6.49 -11.23
N GLY A 270 12.90 5.98 -12.06
CA GLY A 270 12.14 4.78 -11.78
C GLY A 270 11.11 4.97 -10.66
N LEU A 271 10.04 4.17 -10.69
CA LEU A 271 8.93 4.29 -9.73
C LEU A 271 9.37 4.06 -8.28
N LYS A 272 10.32 3.16 -8.06
CA LYS A 272 10.84 2.83 -6.71
C LYS A 272 11.37 4.05 -5.95
N SER A 273 11.84 5.08 -6.66
CA SER A 273 12.35 6.31 -6.05
C SER A 273 11.26 7.13 -5.35
N PHE A 274 9.98 6.89 -5.68
CA PHE A 274 8.82 7.54 -5.07
C PHE A 274 8.16 6.71 -3.96
N SER A 275 8.78 5.58 -3.58
CA SER A 275 8.24 4.64 -2.59
C SER A 275 8.01 5.27 -1.22
N CYS A 276 6.84 5.02 -0.65
CA CYS A 276 6.50 5.38 0.73
C CYS A 276 7.12 4.42 1.76
N SER A 277 7.86 3.38 1.35
CA SER A 277 8.44 2.39 2.26
C SER A 277 9.33 2.99 3.35
N ALA A 278 10.08 4.05 3.01
CA ALA A 278 10.94 4.74 3.99
C ALA A 278 10.12 5.47 5.06
N VAL A 279 9.01 6.11 4.66
CA VAL A 279 8.07 6.80 5.56
C VAL A 279 7.41 5.79 6.49
N GLU A 280 6.92 4.67 5.96
CA GLU A 280 6.31 3.60 6.79
C GLU A 280 7.31 2.98 7.77
N LYS A 281 8.56 2.79 7.35
CA LYS A 281 9.62 2.32 8.25
C LYS A 281 9.89 3.33 9.36
N LYS A 282 9.97 4.63 9.05
CA LYS A 282 10.14 5.69 10.04
C LYS A 282 8.97 5.71 11.02
N ASN A 283 7.73 5.62 10.53
CA ASN A 283 6.53 5.53 11.37
C ASN A 283 6.59 4.32 12.32
N HIS A 284 6.94 3.14 11.81
CA HIS A 284 7.09 1.94 12.64
C HIS A 284 8.18 2.08 13.70
N GLN A 285 9.32 2.70 13.34
CA GLN A 285 10.39 2.99 14.29
C GLN A 285 9.93 3.95 15.37
N GLN A 286 9.31 5.08 15.02
CA GLN A 286 8.75 6.03 15.97
C GLN A 286 7.75 5.34 16.90
N VAL A 287 6.81 4.55 16.39
CA VAL A 287 5.86 3.83 17.23
C VAL A 287 6.56 2.85 18.18
N SER A 288 7.57 2.13 17.67
CA SER A 288 8.32 1.17 18.48
C SER A 288 9.17 1.83 19.56
N TYR A 289 9.79 2.98 19.27
CA TYR A 289 10.59 3.72 20.25
C TYR A 289 9.70 4.39 21.29
N PHE A 290 8.64 5.07 20.86
CA PHE A 290 7.86 5.94 21.74
C PHE A 290 6.73 5.23 22.47
N PHE A 291 6.07 4.23 21.90
CA PHE A 291 4.94 3.56 22.57
C PHE A 291 5.32 2.22 23.19
N ARG A 292 6.34 1.50 22.67
CA ARG A 292 6.74 0.21 23.24
C ARG A 292 7.83 0.29 24.30
N LYS A 293 8.67 1.33 24.33
CA LYS A 293 9.68 1.50 25.39
C LYS A 293 9.16 2.26 26.61
N THR A 294 8.38 3.34 26.43
CA THR A 294 7.86 4.16 27.55
C THR A 294 6.80 3.46 28.39
N MET A 295 6.05 2.50 27.81
CA MET A 295 5.02 1.73 28.53
C MET A 295 5.59 0.62 29.42
N LYS A 296 6.89 0.31 29.36
CA LYS A 296 7.50 -0.72 30.21
C LYS A 296 7.80 -0.26 31.64
N ASP A 297 7.92 1.05 31.87
CA ASP A 297 8.35 1.61 33.17
C ASP A 297 7.24 2.36 33.93
N GLY A 298 5.97 2.16 33.54
CA GLY A 298 4.84 2.90 34.11
C GLY A 298 4.87 4.36 33.66
N GLY A 299 3.96 4.73 32.76
CA GLY A 299 3.97 6.01 32.04
C GLY A 299 4.36 7.20 32.92
N ARG A 300 5.51 7.81 32.62
CA ARG A 300 5.81 9.15 33.13
C ARG A 300 4.66 10.04 32.65
N LYS A 301 3.98 10.69 33.60
CA LYS A 301 3.01 11.77 33.33
C LYS A 301 3.76 12.99 32.78
N SER A 302 4.34 12.84 31.60
CA SER A 302 4.86 13.95 30.83
C SER A 302 3.67 14.74 30.30
N LYS A 303 3.62 16.04 30.57
CA LYS A 303 2.57 16.95 30.08
C LYS A 303 2.75 17.31 28.60
N SER A 304 3.83 16.86 27.94
CA SER A 304 4.07 17.10 26.51
C SER A 304 3.37 16.05 25.65
N SER A 305 2.87 16.48 24.49
CA SER A 305 2.33 15.55 23.50
C SER A 305 3.43 14.62 22.99
N ALA A 306 3.08 13.37 22.63
CA ALA A 306 4.02 12.40 22.06
C ALA A 306 4.78 12.96 20.84
N ILE A 307 4.17 13.88 20.10
CA ILE A 307 4.78 14.57 18.94
C ILE A 307 5.97 15.43 19.38
N ILE A 308 5.83 16.19 20.47
CA ILE A 308 6.92 17.04 20.98
C ILE A 308 8.08 16.16 21.45
N GLU A 309 7.80 15.07 22.15
CA GLU A 309 8.83 14.13 22.60
C GLU A 309 9.58 13.48 21.43
N ILE A 310 8.87 13.14 20.35
CA ILE A 310 9.47 12.67 19.09
C ILE A 310 10.40 13.73 18.51
N LEU A 311 9.93 14.98 18.38
CA LEU A 311 10.71 16.07 17.82
C LEU A 311 11.96 16.38 18.66
N GLU A 312 11.84 16.40 19.99
CA GLU A 312 12.98 16.62 20.87
C GLU A 312 14.02 15.52 20.76
N HIS A 313 13.58 14.25 20.69
CA HIS A 313 14.50 13.13 20.49
C HIS A 313 15.20 13.19 19.12
N GLU A 314 14.47 13.52 18.06
CA GLU A 314 15.05 13.71 16.72
C GLU A 314 16.06 14.87 16.72
N ASN A 315 15.72 16.01 17.34
CA ASN A 315 16.63 17.15 17.49
C ASN A 315 17.89 16.78 18.28
N ARG A 316 17.77 16.05 19.39
CA ARG A 316 18.94 15.56 20.16
C ARG A 316 19.80 14.62 19.32
N SER A 317 19.18 13.71 18.57
CA SER A 317 19.92 12.78 17.70
C SER A 317 20.65 13.52 16.58
N LEU A 318 20.03 14.53 15.97
CA LEU A 318 20.65 15.39 14.96
C LEU A 318 21.83 16.17 15.54
N PHE A 319 21.67 16.76 16.73
CA PHE A 319 22.74 17.45 17.45
C PHE A 319 23.94 16.53 17.68
N TYR A 320 23.73 15.34 18.24
CA TYR A 320 24.83 14.40 18.51
C TYR A 320 25.54 13.94 17.22
N ASN A 321 24.79 13.71 16.14
CA ASN A 321 25.36 13.36 14.85
C ASN A 321 26.18 14.50 14.24
N TYR A 322 25.68 15.74 14.31
CA TYR A 322 26.35 16.90 13.74
C TYR A 322 27.65 17.24 14.51
N HIS A 323 27.65 17.00 15.82
CA HIS A 323 28.80 17.27 16.69
C HIS A 323 29.71 16.06 16.93
N ASN A 324 29.53 14.94 16.20
CA ASN A 324 30.32 13.70 16.36
C ASN A 324 30.40 13.19 17.82
N VAL A 325 29.37 13.45 18.62
CA VAL A 325 29.33 13.01 20.01
C VAL A 325 28.92 11.54 20.04
N SER A 326 29.82 10.67 20.49
CA SER A 326 29.55 9.24 20.58
C SER A 326 28.37 8.95 21.51
N LEU A 327 27.31 8.35 20.96
CA LEU A 327 26.22 7.72 21.73
C LEU A 327 26.65 6.37 22.33
N ASN A 328 27.85 6.31 22.92
CA ASN A 328 28.28 5.17 23.73
C ASN A 328 27.61 5.27 25.11
N SER A 329 26.29 5.04 25.16
CA SER A 329 25.72 4.52 26.40
C SER A 329 26.26 3.10 26.56
N GLN A 330 27.13 2.87 27.54
CA GLN A 330 27.46 1.52 27.99
C GLN A 330 26.13 0.79 28.18
N LYS A 331 25.93 -0.34 27.48
CA LYS A 331 24.79 -1.21 27.76
C LYS A 331 24.78 -1.45 29.26
N PRO A 332 23.68 -1.20 29.98
CA PRO A 332 23.64 -1.45 31.42
C PRO A 332 24.03 -2.91 31.64
N HIS A 333 25.13 -3.13 32.38
CA HIS A 333 25.50 -4.47 32.82
C HIS A 333 24.38 -4.99 33.69
N LYS A 334 23.74 -6.08 33.28
CA LYS A 334 22.86 -6.85 34.14
C LYS A 334 23.72 -7.45 35.24
N ILE A 335 23.69 -6.85 36.43
CA ILE A 335 24.27 -7.44 37.63
C ILE A 335 23.24 -8.48 38.12
N HIS A 336 23.58 -9.76 37.98
CA HIS A 336 22.85 -10.83 38.64
C HIS A 336 23.29 -10.88 40.10
N ILE A 337 22.47 -10.36 41.01
CA ILE A 337 22.63 -10.59 42.45
C ILE A 337 22.10 -12.00 42.71
N LYS A 338 23.00 -12.95 43.03
CA LYS A 338 22.59 -14.22 43.63
C LYS A 338 22.10 -13.91 45.05
N ALA A 339 20.85 -14.20 45.33
CA ALA A 339 20.40 -14.29 46.72
C ALA A 339 21.08 -15.51 47.34
N GLU A 340 21.93 -15.28 48.34
CA GLU A 340 22.33 -16.33 49.26
C GLU A 340 21.12 -16.62 50.15
N ASN A 341 20.63 -17.85 50.06
CA ASN A 341 19.64 -18.37 51.00
C ASN A 341 20.36 -18.59 52.33
N ASN A 342 20.01 -17.79 53.35
CA ASN A 342 20.17 -18.17 54.74
C ASN A 342 18.84 -18.67 55.27
#